data_AF-A0A2U3L5U3-F1
#
_entry.id   AF-A0A2U3L5U3-F1
#
_cell.length_a   1.000
_cell.length_b   1.000
_cell.length_c   1.000
_cell.angle_alpha   90.00
_cell.angle_beta   90.00
_cell.angle_gamma   90.00
#
_symmetry.space_group_name_H-M   'P 1'
#
loop_
_entity.id
_entity.type
_entity.pdbx_description
1 polymer ?
#
loop_
_entity_poly.entity_id
_entity_poly.type
_entity_poly.pdbx_seq_one_letter_code
_entity_poly.pdbx_strand_id
1 'polypeptide(L)'
;MKHTLWLILAVCSVPGAWAGPFGVYQHGTVVRMRVGDCTLSHRGFMTAFGGPAAQAGQMVDETCPEYTLISDKVVYVIVGRSSNQLIPLADVIDFRLHNNEMAVRVDDAKHESKFSIKEMILRSEWDLVQKHIADQLSTPPHAAESATTSEVRTK
;
A
#
# COMPACT_ATOMS: atom_id res chain seq x y z
N MET A 1 58.05 5.06 -21.18
CA MET A 1 57.50 5.32 -19.82
C MET A 1 56.52 6.50 -19.77
N LYS A 2 56.63 7.54 -20.61
CA LYS A 2 55.67 8.69 -20.62
C LYS A 2 54.28 8.35 -21.17
N HIS A 3 54.17 7.44 -22.14
CA HIS A 3 52.87 7.06 -22.74
C HIS A 3 52.00 6.22 -21.81
N THR A 4 52.60 5.43 -20.92
CA THR A 4 51.88 4.61 -19.94
C THR A 4 51.14 5.46 -18.92
N LEU A 5 51.68 6.64 -18.60
CA LEU A 5 51.12 7.57 -17.62
C LEU A 5 49.92 8.36 -18.21
N TRP A 6 49.93 8.61 -19.52
CA TRP A 6 48.81 9.24 -20.24
C TRP A 6 47.59 8.32 -20.35
N LEU A 7 47.79 7.01 -20.50
CA LEU A 7 46.70 6.04 -20.55
C LEU A 7 45.95 5.92 -19.22
N ILE A 8 46.66 6.01 -18.09
CA ILE A 8 46.04 5.96 -16.76
C ILE A 8 45.20 7.23 -16.50
N LEU A 9 45.69 8.39 -16.94
CA LEU A 9 44.96 9.65 -16.77
C LEU A 9 43.66 9.71 -17.58
N ALA A 10 43.65 9.10 -18.78
CA ALA A 10 42.47 9.06 -19.66
C ALA A 10 41.38 8.07 -19.18
N VAL A 11 41.76 7.01 -18.46
CA VAL A 11 40.80 6.05 -17.89
C VAL A 11 40.11 6.62 -16.63
N CYS A 12 40.75 7.54 -15.91
CA CYS A 12 40.16 8.19 -14.73
C CYS A 12 39.20 9.35 -15.05
N SER A 13 39.08 9.77 -16.30
CA SER A 13 38.24 10.91 -16.72
C SER A 13 36.89 10.53 -17.31
N VAL A 14 36.43 9.29 -17.15
CA VAL A 14 35.05 8.91 -17.45
C VAL A 14 34.26 8.97 -16.13
N PRO A 15 33.69 10.14 -15.74
CA PRO A 15 32.65 10.13 -14.74
C PRO A 15 31.53 9.24 -15.27
N GLY A 16 31.23 8.17 -14.54
CA GLY A 16 30.21 7.19 -14.89
C GLY A 16 28.90 7.89 -15.23
N ALA A 17 28.57 7.93 -16.52
CA ALA A 17 27.29 8.41 -17.02
C ALA A 17 26.22 7.33 -16.80
N TRP A 18 25.93 7.03 -15.52
CA TRP A 18 24.81 6.18 -15.12
C TRP A 18 24.17 6.75 -13.85
N ALA A 19 23.84 8.04 -13.89
CA ALA A 19 22.86 8.61 -12.97
C ALA A 19 21.63 8.98 -13.80
N GLY A 20 20.90 7.98 -14.29
CA GLY A 20 19.50 8.20 -14.62
C GLY A 20 18.78 8.64 -13.33
N PRO A 21 17.78 9.53 -13.40
CA PRO A 21 17.01 9.94 -12.24
C PRO A 21 16.06 8.81 -11.85
N PHE A 22 16.63 7.68 -11.42
CA PHE A 22 15.89 6.57 -10.88
C PHE A 22 15.63 6.93 -9.41
N GLY A 23 14.48 7.55 -9.16
CA GLY A 23 13.90 7.54 -7.82
C GLY A 23 13.98 6.10 -7.30
N VAL A 24 14.58 5.92 -6.13
CA VAL A 24 14.95 4.61 -5.59
C VAL A 24 13.70 3.73 -5.58
N TYR A 25 13.69 2.72 -6.45
CA TYR A 25 12.64 1.72 -6.46
C TYR A 25 12.73 0.91 -5.17
N GLN A 26 11.59 0.80 -4.50
CA GLN A 26 11.41 0.00 -3.30
C GLN A 26 10.65 -1.26 -3.67
N HIS A 27 10.81 -2.30 -2.86
CA HIS A 27 10.13 -3.56 -3.05
C HIS A 27 9.13 -3.76 -1.92
N GLY A 28 8.00 -4.36 -2.26
CA GLY A 28 6.99 -4.71 -1.28
C GLY A 28 6.10 -5.84 -1.77
N THR A 29 5.46 -6.52 -0.83
CA THR A 29 4.55 -7.63 -1.11
C THR A 29 3.11 -7.21 -0.87
N VAL A 30 2.24 -7.46 -1.86
CA VAL A 30 0.80 -7.24 -1.68
C VAL A 30 0.21 -8.42 -0.95
N VAL A 31 -0.24 -8.20 0.29
CA VAL A 31 -0.78 -9.29 1.13
C VAL A 31 -2.29 -9.34 1.18
N ARG A 32 -2.96 -8.26 0.75
CA ARG A 32 -4.41 -8.17 0.84
C ARG A 32 -4.97 -7.23 -0.21
N MET A 33 -6.08 -7.65 -0.81
CA MET A 33 -6.96 -6.81 -1.60
C MET A 33 -8.33 -6.77 -0.93
N ARG A 34 -8.92 -5.58 -0.86
CA ARG A 34 -10.31 -5.35 -0.45
C ARG A 34 -10.95 -4.42 -1.47
N VAL A 35 -12.27 -4.39 -1.50
CA VAL A 35 -13.02 -3.41 -2.30
C VAL A 35 -13.66 -2.45 -1.31
N GLY A 36 -13.39 -1.16 -1.45
CA GLY A 36 -13.83 -0.13 -0.50
C GLY A 36 -14.22 1.16 -1.19
N ASP A 37 -14.88 2.06 -0.45
CA ASP A 37 -15.43 3.29 -0.99
C ASP A 37 -14.34 4.32 -1.31
N CYS A 38 -14.24 4.71 -2.58
CA CYS A 38 -13.29 5.69 -3.06
C CYS A 38 -13.83 7.11 -2.96
N THR A 39 -13.87 7.64 -1.74
CA THR A 39 -14.00 9.08 -1.57
C THR A 39 -12.62 9.71 -1.72
N LEU A 40 -12.16 9.87 -2.96
CA LEU A 40 -11.00 10.70 -3.28
C LEU A 40 -11.25 12.11 -2.72
N SER A 41 -10.55 12.48 -1.64
CA SER A 41 -10.65 13.73 -0.86
C SER A 41 -10.50 15.04 -1.63
N HIS A 42 -10.52 15.02 -2.96
CA HIS A 42 -10.52 16.21 -3.82
C HIS A 42 -11.90 16.66 -4.32
N ARG A 43 -12.98 15.91 -4.02
CA ARG A 43 -14.35 16.26 -4.45
C ARG A 43 -15.19 17.02 -3.40
N GLY A 44 -14.60 17.46 -2.29
CA GLY A 44 -15.34 18.08 -1.18
C GLY A 44 -15.85 19.52 -1.40
N PHE A 45 -15.42 20.23 -2.45
CA PHE A 45 -15.79 21.65 -2.63
C PHE A 45 -16.49 21.99 -3.95
N MET A 46 -16.39 21.17 -5.01
CA MET A 46 -16.96 21.51 -6.33
C MET A 46 -18.35 20.89 -6.60
N THR A 47 -18.87 20.03 -5.72
CA THR A 47 -20.19 19.39 -5.90
C THR A 47 -21.36 20.25 -5.41
N ALA A 48 -21.10 21.36 -4.71
CA ALA A 48 -22.17 22.25 -4.22
C ALA A 48 -22.72 23.24 -5.25
N PHE A 49 -22.07 23.40 -6.42
CA PHE A 49 -22.44 24.42 -7.43
C PHE A 49 -22.67 23.90 -8.86
N GLY A 50 -22.60 22.59 -9.10
CA GLY A 50 -22.80 22.00 -10.43
C GLY A 50 -24.26 21.61 -10.68
N GLY A 51 -24.92 22.24 -11.66
CA GLY A 51 -26.25 21.86 -12.11
C GLY A 51 -26.35 20.42 -12.66
N PRO A 52 -27.56 19.95 -13.00
CA PRO A 52 -27.91 18.53 -13.23
C PRO A 52 -27.15 17.83 -14.37
N ALA A 53 -26.31 18.54 -15.14
CA ALA A 53 -25.44 17.97 -16.17
C ALA A 53 -24.08 17.45 -15.63
N ALA A 54 -23.66 17.84 -14.42
CA ALA A 54 -22.44 17.31 -13.78
C ALA A 54 -22.64 15.90 -13.18
N GLN A 55 -23.88 15.40 -13.17
CA GLN A 55 -24.27 14.11 -12.61
C GLN A 55 -24.30 12.97 -13.65
N ALA A 56 -24.11 13.27 -14.94
CA ALA A 56 -24.19 12.26 -16.01
C ALA A 56 -22.87 11.52 -16.30
N GLY A 57 -21.76 11.85 -15.62
CA GLY A 57 -20.43 11.30 -15.94
C GLY A 57 -19.93 10.17 -15.05
N GLN A 58 -20.26 10.14 -13.76
CA GLN A 58 -19.78 9.11 -12.83
C GLN A 58 -20.68 9.07 -11.60
N MET A 59 -21.82 8.40 -11.77
CA MET A 59 -22.58 7.77 -10.68
C MET A 59 -22.33 6.27 -10.74
N VAL A 60 -21.06 5.87 -10.87
CA VAL A 60 -20.68 4.48 -10.66
C VAL A 60 -20.59 4.35 -9.15
N ASP A 61 -21.23 3.36 -8.58
CA ASP A 61 -20.96 2.87 -7.23
C ASP A 61 -19.43 2.81 -7.04
N GLU A 62 -18.82 3.84 -6.41
CA GLU A 62 -17.38 4.11 -6.49
C GLU A 62 -16.60 3.19 -5.54
N THR A 63 -16.79 1.87 -5.67
CA THR A 63 -15.99 0.87 -4.98
C THR A 63 -14.72 0.62 -5.80
N CYS A 64 -13.56 1.06 -5.30
CA CYS A 64 -12.27 0.72 -5.92
C CYS A 64 -11.48 -0.27 -5.08
N PRO A 65 -10.50 -0.95 -5.72
CA PRO A 65 -9.69 -1.90 -5.02
C PRO A 65 -8.69 -1.17 -4.11
N GLU A 66 -8.71 -1.58 -2.84
CA GLU A 66 -7.73 -1.27 -1.82
C GLU A 66 -6.72 -2.41 -1.70
N TYR A 67 -5.44 -2.07 -1.72
CA TYR A 67 -4.36 -3.01 -1.55
C TYR A 67 -3.55 -2.67 -0.30
N THR A 68 -3.20 -3.70 0.47
CA THR A 68 -2.23 -3.60 1.56
C THR A 68 -0.88 -4.09 1.07
N LEU A 69 0.04 -3.16 0.87
CA LEU A 69 1.41 -3.40 0.45
C LEU A 69 2.34 -3.34 1.65
N ILE A 70 3.04 -4.43 1.91
CA ILE A 70 4.04 -4.51 2.98
C ILE A 70 5.41 -4.25 2.39
N SER A 71 6.09 -3.22 2.87
CA SER A 71 7.52 -3.00 2.64
C SER A 71 8.33 -3.24 3.92
N ASP A 72 9.63 -2.98 3.87
CA ASP A 72 10.58 -3.23 4.97
C ASP A 72 10.20 -2.45 6.24
N LYS A 73 9.86 -1.17 6.10
CA LYS A 73 9.64 -0.26 7.24
C LYS A 73 8.21 0.24 7.40
N VAL A 74 7.45 0.24 6.30
CA VAL A 74 6.12 0.85 6.23
C VAL A 74 5.19 -0.11 5.49
N VAL A 75 3.96 -0.23 6.01
CA VAL A 75 2.84 -0.87 5.35
C VAL A 75 1.97 0.23 4.74
N TYR A 76 1.78 0.17 3.43
CA TYR A 76 0.99 1.13 2.68
C TYR A 76 -0.39 0.55 2.40
N VAL A 77 -1.43 1.35 2.65
CA VAL A 77 -2.78 1.09 2.13
C VAL A 77 -2.96 1.99 0.92
N ILE A 78 -3.09 1.37 -0.26
CA ILE A 78 -3.20 2.08 -1.54
C ILE A 78 -4.52 1.78 -2.22
N VAL A 79 -5.04 2.77 -2.95
CA VAL A 79 -6.32 2.69 -3.64
C VAL A 79 -6.11 2.86 -5.14
N GLY A 80 -6.68 1.95 -5.93
CA GLY A 80 -6.70 2.07 -7.39
C GLY A 80 -7.64 3.18 -7.85
N ARG A 81 -7.21 3.97 -8.85
CA ARG A 81 -8.07 4.99 -9.47
C ARG A 81 -9.20 4.41 -10.32
N SER A 82 -9.04 3.17 -10.75
CA SER A 82 -9.97 2.46 -11.62
C SER A 82 -9.81 0.96 -11.43
N SER A 83 -10.91 0.21 -11.56
CA SER A 83 -10.95 -1.24 -11.28
C SER A 83 -10.13 -2.11 -12.24
N ASN A 84 -9.61 -1.53 -13.34
CA ASN A 84 -8.77 -2.21 -14.33
C ASN A 84 -7.26 -2.17 -14.01
N GLN A 85 -6.85 -1.46 -12.95
CA GLN A 85 -5.45 -1.45 -12.47
C GLN A 85 -5.32 -2.48 -11.35
N LEU A 86 -5.00 -3.71 -11.73
CA LEU A 86 -4.88 -4.83 -10.82
C LEU A 86 -3.40 -5.07 -10.47
N ILE A 87 -3.12 -5.23 -9.17
CA ILE A 87 -1.80 -5.66 -8.69
C ILE A 87 -1.94 -7.13 -8.30
N PRO A 88 -1.04 -8.01 -8.76
CA PRO A 88 -1.09 -9.42 -8.37
C PRO A 88 -0.92 -9.58 -6.85
N LEU A 89 -1.75 -10.45 -6.27
CA LEU A 89 -1.69 -10.79 -4.85
C LEU A 89 -0.52 -11.73 -4.58
N ALA A 90 0.10 -11.59 -3.40
CA ALA A 90 1.22 -12.40 -2.91
C ALA A 90 2.52 -12.27 -3.71
N ASP A 91 2.56 -11.41 -4.73
CA ASP A 91 3.77 -11.12 -5.48
C ASP A 91 4.55 -9.94 -4.88
N VAL A 92 5.87 -9.97 -5.11
CA VAL A 92 6.77 -8.87 -4.81
C VAL A 92 6.73 -7.91 -5.99
N ILE A 93 6.40 -6.66 -5.71
CA ILE A 93 6.31 -5.60 -6.72
C ILE A 93 7.35 -4.52 -6.47
N ASP A 94 7.79 -3.90 -7.56
CA ASP A 94 8.62 -2.71 -7.54
C ASP A 94 7.71 -1.48 -7.48
N PHE A 95 8.00 -0.55 -6.57
CA PHE A 95 7.24 0.69 -6.47
C PHE A 95 8.14 1.89 -6.16
N ARG A 96 7.63 3.07 -6.50
CA ARG A 96 8.24 4.35 -6.14
C ARG A 96 7.19 5.31 -5.59
N LEU A 97 7.61 6.14 -4.65
CA LEU A 97 6.76 7.15 -4.02
C LEU A 97 7.05 8.50 -4.68
N HIS A 98 6.00 9.20 -5.10
CA HIS A 98 6.11 10.52 -5.69
C HIS A 98 4.87 11.36 -5.36
N ASN A 99 5.03 12.47 -4.63
CA ASN A 99 3.95 13.41 -4.28
C ASN A 99 2.68 12.74 -3.71
N ASN A 100 2.84 11.86 -2.72
CA ASN A 100 1.73 11.11 -2.09
C ASN A 100 0.98 10.13 -3.03
N GLU A 101 1.57 9.86 -4.20
CA GLU A 101 1.17 8.79 -5.10
C GLU A 101 2.23 7.69 -5.08
N MET A 102 1.78 6.45 -5.28
CA MET A 102 2.63 5.29 -5.45
C MET A 102 2.55 4.83 -6.90
N ALA A 103 3.68 4.82 -7.59
CA ALA A 103 3.78 4.23 -8.92
C ALA A 103 4.33 2.81 -8.78
N VAL A 104 3.55 1.83 -9.21
CA VAL A 104 3.84 0.39 -9.11
C VAL A 104 4.18 -0.14 -10.50
N ARG A 105 5.25 -0.92 -10.59
CA ARG A 105 5.66 -1.65 -11.78
C ARG A 105 5.41 -3.14 -11.56
N VAL A 106 4.67 -3.76 -12.48
CA VAL A 106 4.34 -5.19 -12.47
C VAL A 106 5.10 -5.87 -13.62
N ASP A 107 5.76 -7.00 -13.35
CA ASP A 107 6.40 -7.90 -14.32
C ASP A 107 7.34 -7.25 -15.35
N ASP A 108 8.18 -6.30 -14.93
CA ASP A 108 9.12 -5.56 -15.81
C ASP A 108 8.45 -4.83 -16.99
N ALA A 109 7.12 -4.68 -16.98
CA ALA A 109 6.41 -3.92 -17.98
C ALA A 109 6.86 -2.45 -17.92
N LYS A 110 6.99 -1.82 -19.10
CA LYS A 110 7.25 -0.37 -19.20
C LYS A 110 6.13 0.51 -18.63
N HIS A 111 5.02 -0.10 -18.22
CA HIS A 111 3.85 0.61 -17.71
C HIS A 111 3.86 0.61 -16.20
N GLU A 112 4.03 1.79 -15.63
CA GLU A 112 3.82 2.01 -14.20
C GLU A 112 2.36 2.41 -13.97
N SER A 113 1.69 1.73 -13.05
CA SER A 113 0.33 2.07 -12.61
C SER A 113 0.39 2.98 -11.38
N LYS A 114 -0.46 4.01 -11.35
CA LYS A 114 -0.45 5.02 -10.28
C LYS A 114 -1.60 4.80 -9.30
N PHE A 115 -1.24 4.63 -8.04
CA PHE A 115 -2.15 4.42 -6.93
C PHE A 115 -2.08 5.60 -5.95
N SER A 116 -3.22 5.92 -5.34
CA SER A 116 -3.27 6.92 -4.28
C SER A 116 -3.00 6.25 -2.93
N ILE A 117 -2.15 6.87 -2.11
CA ILE A 117 -1.87 6.36 -0.76
C ILE A 117 -2.98 6.84 0.17
N LYS A 118 -3.72 5.89 0.74
CA LYS A 118 -4.75 6.17 1.76
C LYS A 118 -4.14 6.26 3.15
N GLU A 119 -3.22 5.35 3.47
CA GLU A 119 -2.62 5.27 4.80
C GLU A 119 -1.19 4.73 4.73
N MET A 120 -0.36 5.18 5.68
CA MET A 120 0.98 4.68 5.93
C MET A 120 1.09 4.25 7.39
N ILE A 121 1.30 2.96 7.62
CA ILE A 121 1.37 2.35 8.94
C ILE A 121 2.81 1.86 9.17
N LEU A 122 3.38 2.11 10.34
CA LEU A 122 4.72 1.59 10.66
C LEU A 122 4.71 0.06 10.74
N ARG A 123 5.77 -0.57 10.25
CA ARG A 123 5.88 -2.03 10.23
C ARG A 123 5.68 -2.64 11.63
N SER A 124 6.29 -2.05 12.65
CA SER A 124 6.17 -2.49 14.05
C SER A 124 4.75 -2.40 14.60
N GLU A 125 4.00 -1.37 14.21
CA GLU A 125 2.61 -1.17 14.64
C GLU A 125 1.69 -2.19 13.96
N TRP A 126 1.87 -2.39 12.65
CA TRP A 126 1.14 -3.41 11.91
C TRP A 126 1.35 -4.81 12.52
N ASP A 127 2.58 -5.18 12.82
CA ASP A 127 2.90 -6.50 13.38
C ASP A 127 2.31 -6.68 14.79
N LEU A 128 2.30 -5.61 15.61
CA LEU A 128 1.64 -5.62 16.92
C LEU A 128 0.12 -5.86 16.78
N VAL A 129 -0.53 -5.17 15.85
CA VAL A 129 -1.97 -5.32 15.59
C VAL A 129 -2.27 -6.73 15.07
N GLN A 130 -1.48 -7.24 14.13
CA GLN A 130 -1.64 -8.61 13.62
C GLN A 130 -1.48 -9.66 14.73
N LYS A 131 -0.50 -9.48 15.62
CA LYS A 131 -0.32 -10.37 16.77
C LYS A 131 -1.53 -10.35 17.71
N HIS A 132 -2.05 -9.17 18.03
CA HIS A 132 -3.23 -9.07 18.88
C HIS A 132 -4.47 -9.77 18.27
N ILE A 133 -4.67 -9.62 16.96
CA ILE A 133 -5.76 -10.30 16.25
C ILE A 133 -5.56 -11.83 16.30
N ALA A 134 -4.33 -12.32 16.10
CA ALA A 134 -4.02 -13.75 16.17
C ALA A 134 -4.23 -14.33 17.59
N ASP A 135 -3.85 -13.59 18.63
CA ASP A 135 -4.03 -14.01 20.04
C ASP A 135 -5.54 -14.14 20.39
N GLN A 136 -6.37 -13.19 19.94
CA GLN A 136 -7.82 -13.25 20.12
C GLN A 136 -8.45 -14.46 19.43
N LEU A 137 -7.99 -14.80 18.22
CA LEU A 137 -8.54 -15.92 17.45
C LEU A 137 -8.05 -17.29 17.95
N SER A 138 -6.90 -17.34 18.61
CA SER A 138 -6.32 -18.57 19.15
C SER A 138 -6.77 -18.89 20.57
N THR A 139 -7.39 -17.93 21.27
CA THR A 139 -7.96 -18.16 22.61
C THR A 139 -9.29 -18.90 22.50
N PRO A 140 -9.41 -20.16 22.96
CA PRO A 140 -10.69 -20.87 22.97
C PRO A 140 -11.65 -20.19 23.97
N PRO A 141 -12.97 -20.19 23.70
CA PRO A 141 -13.96 -19.68 24.64
C PRO A 141 -14.10 -20.63 25.83
N HIS A 142 -13.23 -20.52 26.82
CA HIS A 142 -13.36 -21.22 28.11
C HIS A 142 -13.25 -20.23 29.26
N ALA A 143 -14.37 -19.57 29.58
CA ALA A 143 -14.73 -19.09 30.92
C ALA A 143 -16.13 -18.46 30.91
N ALA A 144 -17.16 -19.26 30.67
CA ALA A 144 -18.53 -18.88 31.02
C ALA A 144 -19.35 -20.10 31.46
N GLU A 145 -18.76 -20.98 32.28
CA GLU A 145 -19.56 -21.89 33.09
C GLU A 145 -18.83 -22.25 34.38
N SER A 146 -19.56 -22.16 35.49
CA SER A 146 -19.23 -22.60 36.86
C SER A 146 -18.61 -21.57 37.81
N ALA A 147 -19.46 -20.73 38.43
CA ALA A 147 -19.36 -20.41 39.87
C ALA A 147 -20.57 -19.59 40.38
N THR A 148 -21.75 -20.19 40.53
CA THR A 148 -22.65 -19.95 41.70
C THR A 148 -23.82 -20.95 41.68
N THR A 149 -23.54 -22.20 42.08
CA THR A 149 -24.55 -22.98 42.80
C THR A 149 -24.29 -22.74 44.29
N SER A 150 -25.08 -21.86 44.89
CA SER A 150 -25.18 -21.71 46.34
C SER A 150 -26.67 -21.63 46.68
N GLU A 151 -27.23 -22.78 47.03
CA GLU A 151 -28.11 -22.95 48.19
C GLU A 151 -29.24 -21.93 48.40
N VAL A 152 -30.47 -22.28 48.00
CA VAL A 152 -31.69 -21.75 48.63
C VAL A 152 -32.48 -22.90 49.23
N ARG A 153 -32.16 -23.19 50.48
CA ARG A 153 -32.96 -23.97 51.42
C ARG A 153 -33.91 -23.01 52.14
N THR A 154 -35.18 -22.97 51.73
CA THR A 154 -36.39 -22.57 52.48
C THR A 154 -37.53 -22.54 51.45
N LYS A 155 -38.65 -23.26 51.60
CA LYS A 155 -39.56 -23.37 52.73
C LYS A 155 -40.47 -24.58 52.52
#